data_AF-A0A2W0ET92-F1
#
_entry.id   AF-A0A2W0ET92-F1
#
_cell.length_a   1.000
_cell.length_b   1.000
_cell.length_c   1.000
_cell.angle_alpha   90.00
_cell.angle_beta   90.00
_cell.angle_gamma   90.00
#
_symmetry.space_group_name_H-M   'P 1'
#
loop_
_entity.id
_entity.type
_entity.pdbx_description
1 polymer ?
#
loop_
_entity_poly.entity_id
_entity_poly.type
_entity_poly.pdbx_seq_one_letter_code
_entity_poly.pdbx_strand_id
1 'polypeptide(L)'
;MISSTMAGNARLDTSITPARLRVTGDWTLAHYADLKLLSEKLHGQYDANTPIDLNGLGALDTAGASLLVELLGSERLGRSAEHPDCTLSAADRALLQTVYCSLTDFCVPIKEPEISVTVQLLTRIGRAVDIVWQDTLQLLGFVGLIIE
;
A
#
# COMPACT_ATOMS: atom_id res chain seq x y z
N MET A 1 12.48 -2.18 35.69
CA MET A 1 12.80 -0.80 35.27
C MET A 1 11.63 -0.31 34.45
N ILE A 2 10.99 0.78 34.87
CA ILE A 2 9.85 1.36 34.13
C ILE A 2 10.50 2.15 33.00
N SER A 3 10.52 1.61 31.78
CA SER A 3 10.90 2.39 30.61
C SER A 3 9.93 3.56 30.54
N SER A 4 10.43 4.78 30.77
CA SER A 4 9.63 5.99 30.58
C SER A 4 9.28 6.08 29.10
N THR A 5 8.06 5.67 28.75
CA THR A 5 7.52 5.86 27.40
C THR A 5 7.43 7.35 27.13
N MET A 6 8.25 7.84 26.21
CA MET A 6 8.30 9.24 25.85
C MET A 6 7.47 9.40 24.58
N ALA A 7 6.36 10.14 24.64
CA ALA A 7 5.51 10.35 23.47
C ALA A 7 6.34 10.86 22.28
N GLY A 8 6.11 10.26 21.11
CA GLY A 8 6.80 10.65 19.89
C GLY A 8 6.48 12.08 19.46
N ASN A 9 7.40 12.69 18.73
CA ASN A 9 7.31 14.05 18.21
C ASN A 9 8.10 14.17 16.89
N ALA A 10 7.63 15.01 15.98
CA ALA A 10 8.40 15.48 14.83
C ALA A 10 8.38 17.01 14.77
N ARG A 11 9.55 17.61 14.56
CA ARG A 11 9.68 19.07 14.47
C ARG A 11 10.71 19.48 13.44
N LEU A 12 10.45 20.58 12.76
CA LEU A 12 11.43 21.24 11.91
C LEU A 12 12.35 22.10 12.80
N ASP A 13 13.62 21.71 12.90
CA ASP A 13 14.66 22.45 13.60
C ASP A 13 15.28 23.47 12.64
N THR A 14 14.81 24.72 12.74
CA THR A 14 15.30 25.86 11.96
C THR A 14 16.44 26.61 12.66
N SER A 15 16.90 26.14 13.82
CA SER A 15 18.03 26.76 14.54
C SER A 15 19.38 26.42 13.92
N ILE A 16 19.41 25.42 13.03
CA ILE A 16 20.58 24.95 12.30
C ILE A 16 20.41 25.17 10.79
N THR A 17 21.53 25.31 10.07
CA THR A 17 21.56 25.47 8.61
C THR A 17 22.38 24.33 7.98
N PRO A 18 21.80 23.50 7.10
CA PRO A 18 20.39 23.52 6.68
C PRO A 18 19.43 23.09 7.80
N ALA A 19 18.21 23.63 7.77
CA ALA A 19 17.14 23.23 8.69
C ALA A 19 16.89 21.72 8.57
N ARG A 20 16.57 21.07 9.69
CA ARG A 20 16.45 19.59 9.72
C ARG A 20 15.15 19.16 10.36
N LEU A 21 14.49 18.17 9.76
CA LEU A 21 13.32 17.54 10.35
C LEU A 21 13.77 16.48 11.36
N ARG A 22 13.54 16.71 12.65
CA ARG A 22 13.93 15.77 13.71
C ARG A 22 12.72 14.97 14.19
N VAL A 23 12.85 13.65 14.15
CA VAL A 23 11.89 12.67 14.67
C VAL A 23 12.43 12.12 15.98
N THR A 24 11.63 12.16 17.03
CA THR A 24 12.04 11.78 18.39
C THR A 24 10.95 11.03 19.13
N GLY A 25 11.32 10.28 20.17
CA GLY A 25 10.40 9.58 21.08
C GLY A 25 9.75 8.36 20.46
N ASP A 26 8.75 7.81 21.15
CA ASP A 26 8.09 6.57 20.81
C ASP A 26 7.01 6.78 19.77
N TRP A 27 7.21 6.17 18.59
CA TRP A 27 6.26 6.13 17.49
C TRP A 27 5.54 4.80 17.54
N THR A 28 4.60 4.71 18.48
CA THR A 28 3.80 3.51 18.71
C THR A 28 2.32 3.84 18.68
N LEU A 29 1.49 2.81 18.56
CA LEU A 29 0.03 2.92 18.54
C LEU A 29 -0.53 3.66 19.77
N ALA A 30 0.14 3.55 20.93
CA ALA A 30 -0.25 4.25 22.15
C ALA A 30 -0.31 5.78 22.01
N HIS A 31 0.45 6.35 21.06
CA HIS A 31 0.52 7.79 20.79
C HIS A 31 -0.02 8.16 19.40
N TYR A 32 -0.69 7.22 18.71
CA TYR A 32 -1.05 7.37 17.30
C TYR A 32 -1.90 8.61 17.00
N ALA A 33 -2.93 8.88 17.80
CA ALA A 33 -3.85 10.00 17.54
C ALA A 33 -3.12 11.35 17.56
N ASP A 34 -2.27 11.57 18.56
CA ASP A 34 -1.50 12.81 18.70
C ASP A 34 -0.42 12.92 17.62
N LEU A 35 0.26 11.82 17.33
CA LEU A 35 1.26 11.76 16.26
C LEU A 35 0.65 12.02 14.89
N LYS A 36 -0.56 11.50 14.62
CA LYS A 36 -1.28 11.72 13.37
C LYS A 36 -1.61 13.20 13.18
N LEU A 37 -2.20 13.84 14.17
CA LEU A 37 -2.50 15.27 14.14
C LEU A 37 -1.24 16.13 14.01
N LEU A 38 -0.14 15.71 14.65
CA LEU A 38 1.16 16.36 14.50
C LEU A 38 1.68 16.25 13.06
N SER A 39 1.62 15.04 12.48
CA SER A 39 2.09 14.79 11.12
C SER A 39 1.32 15.62 10.08
N GLU A 40 0.00 15.74 10.23
CA GLU A 40 -0.86 16.56 9.38
C GLU A 40 -0.51 18.05 9.49
N LYS A 41 -0.22 18.54 10.70
CA LYS A 41 0.22 19.94 10.88
C LYS A 41 1.54 20.20 10.19
N LEU A 42 2.48 19.27 10.27
CA LEU A 42 3.83 19.45 9.74
C LEU A 42 3.89 19.26 8.22
N HIS A 43 2.89 18.62 7.63
CA HIS A 43 2.75 18.44 6.20
C HIS A 43 2.81 19.81 5.48
N GLY A 44 3.68 19.92 4.47
CA GLY A 44 3.88 21.15 3.71
C GLY A 44 4.71 22.23 4.41
N GLN A 45 5.20 22.02 5.63
CA GLN A 45 6.06 22.99 6.33
C GLN A 45 7.56 22.87 6.02
N TYR A 46 7.97 21.81 5.30
CA TYR A 46 9.35 21.56 4.89
C TYR A 46 9.42 21.10 3.44
N ASP A 47 10.57 21.27 2.82
CA ASP A 47 10.79 20.86 1.44
C ASP A 47 11.28 19.40 1.32
N ALA A 48 11.30 18.89 0.09
CA ALA A 48 11.76 17.53 -0.20
C ALA A 48 13.26 17.31 0.09
N ASN A 49 14.06 18.38 0.13
CA ASN A 49 15.50 18.34 0.35
C ASN A 49 15.89 18.47 1.82
N THR A 50 14.92 18.75 2.70
CA THR A 50 15.13 18.94 4.13
C THR A 50 15.69 17.65 4.70
N PRO A 51 16.90 17.65 5.29
CA PRO A 51 17.46 16.45 5.88
C PRO A 51 16.59 15.95 7.03
N ILE A 52 16.57 14.63 7.22
CA ILE A 52 15.79 13.98 8.28
C ILE A 52 16.76 13.40 9.29
N ASP A 53 16.47 13.62 10.58
CA ASP A 53 17.18 13.04 11.71
C ASP A 53 16.27 12.10 12.47
N LEU A 54 16.62 10.81 12.45
CA LEU A 54 15.90 9.72 13.12
C LEU A 54 16.61 9.28 14.42
N ASN A 55 17.69 9.92 14.83
CA ASN A 55 18.54 9.43 15.92
C ASN A 55 17.91 9.57 17.31
N GLY A 56 16.84 10.35 17.42
CA GLY A 56 16.04 10.44 18.64
C GLY A 56 14.84 9.49 18.67
N LEU A 57 14.66 8.65 17.65
CA LEU A 57 13.55 7.71 17.59
C LEU A 57 13.67 6.68 18.71
N GLY A 58 12.60 6.55 19.50
CA GLY A 58 12.47 5.56 20.56
C GLY A 58 11.84 4.27 20.05
N ALA A 59 10.88 3.73 20.81
CA ALA A 59 10.15 2.54 20.40
C ALA A 59 9.35 2.80 19.11
N LEU A 60 9.38 1.83 18.21
CA LEU A 60 8.69 1.88 16.91
C LEU A 60 7.84 0.62 16.73
N ASP A 61 6.60 0.79 16.28
CA ASP A 61 5.74 -0.30 15.83
C ASP A 61 5.26 -0.09 14.38
N THR A 62 4.47 -1.04 13.87
CA THR A 62 3.93 -0.97 12.50
C THR A 62 3.08 0.28 12.26
N ALA A 63 2.28 0.72 13.24
CA ALA A 63 1.43 1.90 13.09
C ALA A 63 2.27 3.18 13.04
N GLY A 64 3.28 3.29 13.90
CA GLY A 64 4.25 4.39 13.87
C GLY A 64 5.08 4.40 12.59
N ALA A 65 5.53 3.25 12.11
CA ALA A 65 6.26 3.12 10.85
C ALA A 65 5.40 3.59 9.65
N SER A 66 4.13 3.19 9.59
CA SER A 66 3.21 3.68 8.55
C SER A 66 3.03 5.19 8.60
N LEU A 67 2.97 5.77 9.81
CA LEU A 67 2.85 7.22 9.97
C LEU A 67 4.12 7.96 9.56
N LEU A 68 5.30 7.39 9.82
CA LEU A 68 6.57 7.95 9.34
C LEU A 68 6.66 7.91 7.81
N VAL A 69 6.17 6.85 7.17
CA VAL A 69 6.08 6.78 5.70
C VAL A 69 5.15 7.88 5.17
N GLU A 70 4.01 8.09 5.80
CA GLU A 70 3.06 9.14 5.41
C GLU A 70 3.65 10.55 5.57
N LEU A 71 4.34 10.80 6.68
CA LEU A 71 4.96 12.11 6.97
C LEU A 71 6.13 12.39 6.02
N LEU A 72 7.07 11.46 5.92
CA LEU A 72 8.38 11.70 5.32
C LEU A 72 8.42 11.36 3.83
N GLY A 73 7.50 10.50 3.39
CA GLY A 73 7.62 9.78 2.14
C GLY A 73 8.55 8.58 2.29
N SER A 74 8.18 7.51 1.64
CA SER A 74 8.88 6.24 1.64
C SER A 74 10.36 6.34 1.25
N GLU A 75 10.64 7.02 0.14
CA GLU A 75 11.99 7.11 -0.41
C GLU A 75 12.94 7.86 0.54
N ARG A 76 12.47 8.96 1.13
CA ARG A 76 13.27 9.77 2.05
C ARG A 76 13.53 9.03 3.36
N LEU A 77 12.50 8.35 3.89
CA LEU A 77 12.63 7.54 5.08
C LEU A 77 13.64 6.40 4.90
N GLY A 78 13.62 5.71 3.76
CA GLY A 78 14.61 4.68 3.42
C GLY A 78 16.04 5.23 3.39
N ARG A 79 16.28 6.30 2.62
CA ARG A 79 17.61 6.94 2.54
C ARG A 79 18.13 7.39 3.91
N SER A 80 17.25 7.93 4.76
CA SER A 80 17.62 8.39 6.11
C SER A 80 17.86 7.24 7.09
N ALA A 81 17.12 6.14 6.99
CA ALA A 81 17.33 4.95 7.82
C ALA A 81 18.64 4.21 7.49
N GLU A 82 19.03 4.21 6.20
CA GLU A 82 20.26 3.59 5.70
C GLU A 82 21.51 4.47 5.84
N HIS A 83 21.34 5.75 6.23
CA HIS A 83 22.46 6.68 6.34
C HIS A 83 23.47 6.23 7.43
N PRO A 84 24.79 6.35 7.21
CA PRO A 84 25.80 5.90 8.17
C PRO A 84 25.70 6.55 9.56
N ASP A 85 25.25 7.82 9.59
CA ASP A 85 25.09 8.58 10.84
C ASP A 85 23.78 8.24 11.58
N CYS A 86 22.95 7.34 11.02
CA CYS A 86 21.69 6.94 11.59
C CYS A 86 21.89 5.86 12.66
N THR A 87 21.39 6.09 13.87
CA THR A 87 21.57 5.21 15.04
C THR A 87 20.43 4.23 15.26
N LEU A 88 19.53 4.06 14.27
CA LEU A 88 18.43 3.10 14.37
C LEU A 88 18.92 1.67 14.55
N SER A 89 18.20 0.89 15.36
CA SER A 89 18.49 -0.52 15.54
C SER A 89 18.28 -1.29 14.22
N ALA A 90 18.93 -2.45 14.09
CA ALA A 90 18.71 -3.31 12.93
C ALA A 90 17.24 -3.76 12.82
N ALA A 91 16.55 -3.95 13.95
CA ALA A 91 15.15 -4.33 14.00
C ALA A 91 14.23 -3.22 13.47
N ASP A 92 14.45 -1.97 13.90
CA ASP A 92 13.64 -0.83 13.45
C ASP A 92 13.86 -0.54 11.96
N ARG A 93 15.10 -0.67 11.48
CA ARG A 93 15.41 -0.57 10.04
C ARG A 93 14.67 -1.63 9.24
N ALA A 94 14.70 -2.89 9.68
CA ALA A 94 14.00 -3.98 9.01
C ALA A 94 12.47 -3.78 9.03
N LEU A 95 11.91 -3.27 10.14
CA LEU A 95 10.51 -2.91 10.24
C LEU A 95 10.15 -1.79 9.25
N LEU A 96 10.91 -0.70 9.22
CA LEU A 96 10.70 0.42 8.29
C LEU A 96 10.77 -0.05 6.83
N GLN A 97 11.76 -0.88 6.48
CA GLN A 97 11.91 -1.45 5.15
C GLN A 97 10.71 -2.32 4.79
N THR A 98 10.27 -3.19 5.70
CA THR A 98 9.13 -4.10 5.47
C THR A 98 7.83 -3.34 5.25
N VAL A 99 7.56 -2.34 6.10
CA VAL A 99 6.36 -1.50 6.00
C VAL A 99 6.41 -0.69 4.71
N TYR A 100 7.55 -0.10 4.37
CA TYR A 100 7.74 0.62 3.12
C TYR A 100 7.48 -0.27 1.90
N CYS A 101 8.17 -1.41 1.77
CA CYS A 101 8.00 -2.33 0.65
C CYS A 101 6.54 -2.77 0.51
N SER A 102 5.87 -3.08 1.63
CA SER A 102 4.45 -3.44 1.61
C SER A 102 3.53 -2.33 1.09
N LEU A 103 3.88 -1.05 1.29
CA LEU A 103 3.10 0.09 0.83
C LEU A 103 3.40 0.44 -0.64
N THR A 104 4.61 0.22 -1.13
CA THR A 104 4.98 0.46 -2.54
C THR A 104 4.67 -0.70 -3.46
N ASP A 105 4.87 -1.94 -3.00
CA ASP A 105 4.66 -3.14 -3.80
C ASP A 105 3.19 -3.56 -3.85
N PHE A 106 2.29 -2.74 -3.30
CA PHE A 106 0.85 -2.92 -3.42
C PHE A 106 0.38 -2.61 -4.85
N CYS A 107 0.72 -3.49 -5.78
CA CYS A 107 0.06 -3.63 -7.07
C CYS A 107 -1.11 -4.58 -6.83
N VAL A 108 -2.36 -4.10 -6.97
CA VAL A 108 -3.53 -5.00 -7.02
C VAL A 108 -3.25 -5.98 -8.16
N PRO A 109 -3.05 -7.29 -7.90
CA PRO A 109 -2.87 -8.24 -8.97
C PRO A 109 -4.14 -8.18 -9.82
N ILE A 110 -3.97 -7.98 -11.13
CA ILE A 110 -5.10 -8.02 -12.07
C ILE A 110 -5.70 -9.42 -11.91
N LYS A 111 -6.87 -9.49 -11.25
CA LYS A 111 -7.61 -10.74 -11.10
C LYS A 111 -7.92 -11.24 -12.51
N GLU A 112 -7.29 -12.33 -12.92
CA GLU A 112 -7.67 -12.99 -14.17
C GLU A 112 -9.17 -13.31 -14.09
N PRO A 113 -9.94 -13.06 -15.16
CA PRO A 113 -11.37 -13.34 -15.15
C PRO A 113 -11.58 -14.85 -14.95
N GLU A 114 -11.96 -15.24 -13.74
CA GLU A 114 -12.35 -16.61 -13.43
C GLU A 114 -13.63 -16.94 -14.18
N ILE A 115 -13.50 -17.61 -15.33
CA ILE A 115 -14.66 -18.13 -16.07
C ILE A 115 -15.23 -19.29 -15.24
N SER A 116 -16.37 -19.07 -14.61
CA SER A 116 -17.03 -20.10 -13.81
C SER A 116 -17.28 -21.38 -14.62
N VAL A 117 -17.06 -22.53 -13.99
CA VAL A 117 -17.26 -23.87 -14.60
C VAL A 117 -18.67 -24.01 -15.16
N THR A 118 -19.68 -23.44 -14.49
CA THR A 118 -21.07 -23.43 -14.94
C THR A 118 -21.26 -22.68 -16.25
N VAL A 119 -20.58 -21.53 -16.44
CA VAL A 119 -20.64 -20.78 -17.70
C VAL A 119 -20.04 -21.62 -18.84
N GLN A 120 -18.92 -22.31 -18.62
CA GLN A 120 -18.33 -23.20 -19.63
C GLN A 120 -19.27 -24.36 -20.00
N LEU A 121 -19.96 -24.94 -19.02
CA LEU A 121 -20.95 -26.00 -19.26
C LEU A 121 -22.13 -25.49 -20.08
N LEU A 122 -22.67 -24.31 -19.73
CA LEU A 122 -23.77 -23.67 -20.47
C LEU A 122 -23.37 -23.36 -21.91
N THR A 123 -22.14 -22.88 -22.14
CA THR A 123 -21.62 -22.65 -23.50
C THR A 123 -21.57 -23.94 -24.34
N ARG A 124 -21.19 -25.07 -23.73
CA ARG A 124 -21.19 -26.37 -24.43
C ARG A 124 -22.60 -26.82 -24.81
N ILE A 125 -23.56 -26.65 -23.91
CA ILE A 125 -24.97 -26.97 -24.18
C ILE A 125 -25.54 -26.04 -25.26
N GLY A 126 -25.27 -24.74 -25.17
CA GLY A 126 -25.72 -23.74 -26.15
C GLY A 126 -25.26 -24.03 -27.58
N ARG A 127 -24.02 -24.50 -27.76
CA ARG A 127 -23.52 -24.91 -29.09
C ARG A 127 -24.27 -26.11 -29.66
N ALA A 128 -24.68 -27.06 -28.83
CA ALA A 128 -25.43 -28.23 -29.30
C ALA A 128 -26.86 -27.84 -29.73
N VAL A 129 -27.50 -26.93 -29.00
CA VAL A 129 -28.84 -26.42 -29.33
C VAL A 129 -28.83 -25.64 -30.65
N ASP A 130 -27.77 -24.86 -30.91
CA ASP A 130 -27.62 -24.07 -32.14
C ASP A 130 -27.57 -24.96 -33.40
N ILE A 131 -26.85 -26.08 -33.34
CA ILE A 131 -26.79 -27.07 -34.44
C ILE A 131 -28.18 -27.67 -34.72
N VAL A 132 -28.87 -28.13 -33.66
CA VAL A 132 -30.20 -28.73 -33.80
C VAL A 132 -31.22 -27.74 -34.36
N TRP A 133 -31.13 -26.47 -33.96
CA TRP A 133 -31.98 -25.40 -34.47
C TRP A 133 -31.75 -25.17 -35.98
N GLN A 134 -30.50 -25.15 -36.44
CA GLN A 134 -30.18 -25.00 -37.86
C GLN A 134 -30.70 -26.18 -38.69
N ASP A 135 -30.51 -27.42 -38.24
CA ASP A 135 -31.01 -28.62 -38.93
C ASP A 135 -32.54 -28.62 -39.03
N THR A 136 -33.22 -28.18 -37.96
CA THR A 136 -34.68 -28.09 -37.93
C THR A 136 -35.21 -27.06 -38.93
N LEU A 137 -34.56 -25.89 -39.03
CA LEU A 137 -34.90 -24.88 -40.03
C LEU A 137 -34.67 -25.36 -41.46
N GLN A 138 -33.60 -26.13 -41.70
CA GLN A 138 -33.31 -26.68 -43.02
C GLN A 138 -34.36 -27.72 -43.46
N LEU A 139 -34.81 -28.58 -42.55
CA LEU A 139 -35.89 -29.53 -42.79
C LEU A 139 -37.23 -28.83 -43.07
N LEU A 140 -37.57 -27.79 -42.30
CA LEU A 140 -38.76 -26.98 -42.54
C LEU A 140 -38.71 -26.27 -43.90
N GLY A 141 -37.55 -25.73 -44.28
CA GLY A 141 -37.33 -25.12 -45.59
C GLY A 141 -37.49 -26.13 -46.74
N PHE A 142 -36.99 -27.36 -46.57
CA PHE A 142 -37.19 -28.44 -47.53
C PHE A 142 -38.66 -28.85 -47.68
N VAL A 143 -39.40 -29.01 -46.58
CA VAL A 143 -40.84 -29.34 -46.63
C VAL A 143 -41.64 -28.23 -47.29
N GLY A 144 -41.31 -26.96 -47.03
CA GLY A 144 -41.94 -25.81 -47.70
C GLY A 144 -41.80 -25.85 -49.22
N LEU A 145 -40.64 -26.26 -49.75
CA LEU A 145 -40.39 -26.39 -51.19
C LEU A 145 -41.15 -27.55 -51.87
N ILE A 146 -41.68 -28.51 -51.11
CA ILE A 146 -42.46 -29.65 -51.66
C ILE A 146 -43.94 -29.30 -51.82
N ILE A 147 -44.43 -28.29 -51.10
CA ILE A 147 -45.86 -27.94 -51.04
C ILE A 147 -46.23 -26.83 -52.06
N GLU A 148 -45.25 -26.27 -52.76
CA GLU A 148 -45.42 -25.37 -53.93
C GLU A 148 -45.44 -26.15 -55.25
#